data_AF-A0ABC9WYZ3-F1
#
_entry.id   AF-A0ABC9WYZ3-F1
#
_cell.length_a   1.000
_cell.length_b   1.000
_cell.length_c   1.000
_cell.angle_alpha   90.00
_cell.angle_beta   90.00
_cell.angle_gamma   90.00
#
_symmetry.space_group_name_H-M   'P 1'
#
loop_
_entity.id
_entity.type
_entity.pdbx_description
1 polymer ?
#
loop_
_entity_poly.entity_id
_entity_poly.type
_entity_poly.pdbx_seq_one_letter_code
_entity_poly.pdbx_strand_id
1 'polypeptide(L)'
;MEQIILSAVVRHAQDNQVIRPSQRGFMKGRSCLTNLISFYDKVTRLVDEEKAMNVVYLDFSKAFDIISHSILLEKLTAHGLDGHTLHWVKKLA
;
A
#
# COMPACT_ATOMS: atom_id res chain seq x y z
N MET A 1 7.82 8.90 18.80
CA MET A 1 8.91 8.16 18.12
C MET A 1 8.37 7.39 16.92
N GLU A 2 7.32 6.59 17.08
CA GLU A 2 6.72 5.81 15.98
C GLU A 2 6.32 6.66 14.76
N GLN A 3 5.66 7.81 14.99
CA GLN A 3 5.27 8.73 13.90
C GLN A 3 6.45 9.28 13.10
N ILE A 4 7.62 9.44 13.74
CA ILE A 4 8.84 9.93 13.06
C ILE A 4 9.35 8.84 12.13
N ILE A 5 9.41 7.60 12.62
CA ILE A 5 9.89 6.45 11.86
C ILE A 5 8.91 6.12 10.72
N LEU A 6 7.60 6.12 11.00
CA LEU A 6 6.57 5.99 9.97
C LEU A 6 6.75 7.04 8.87
N SER A 7 6.98 8.30 9.23
CA SER A 7 7.21 9.38 8.26
C SER A 7 8.46 9.14 7.40
N ALA A 8 9.54 8.63 8.01
CA ALA A 8 10.76 8.28 7.29
C ALA A 8 10.55 7.09 6.33
N VAL A 9 9.87 6.04 6.78
CA VAL A 9 9.54 4.85 5.97
C VAL A 9 8.62 5.23 4.80
N VAL A 10 7.59 6.04 5.05
CA VAL A 10 6.67 6.49 3.99
C VAL A 10 7.40 7.34 2.97
N ARG A 11 8.28 8.25 3.40
CA ARG A 11 9.11 9.06 2.50
C ARG A 11 10.01 8.18 1.64
N HIS A 12 10.73 7.24 2.26
CA HIS A 12 11.58 6.28 1.53
C HIS A 12 10.78 5.49 0.49
N ALA A 13 9.58 5.02 0.86
CA ALA A 13 8.72 4.27 -0.04
C ALA A 13 8.19 5.12 -1.22
N GLN A 14 7.99 6.43 -1.01
CA GLN A 14 7.59 7.38 -2.05
C GLN A 14 8.76 7.70 -2.99
N ASP A 15 9.92 8.04 -2.43
CA ASP A 15 11.11 8.43 -3.20
C ASP A 15 11.60 7.29 -4.10
N ASN A 16 11.48 6.04 -3.61
CA ASN A 16 11.87 4.84 -4.34
C ASN A 16 10.72 4.18 -5.14
N GLN A 17 9.56 4.85 -5.27
CA GLN A 17 8.40 4.35 -6.03
C GLN A 17 7.94 2.94 -5.62
N VAL A 18 8.11 2.58 -4.34
CA VAL A 18 7.69 1.27 -3.79
C VAL A 18 6.17 1.13 -3.85
N ILE A 19 5.46 2.24 -3.60
CA ILE A 19 3.99 2.27 -3.60
C ILE A 19 3.47 2.63 -4.99
N ARG A 20 2.63 1.77 -5.55
CA ARG A 20 2.01 2.02 -6.86
C ARG A 20 1.07 3.24 -6.84
N PRO A 21 0.97 4.00 -7.94
CA PRO A 21 0.03 5.12 -8.05
C PRO A 21 -1.44 4.75 -7.85
N SER A 22 -1.82 3.48 -8.08
CA SER A 22 -3.16 2.96 -7.85
C SER A 22 -3.51 2.72 -6.38
N GLN A 23 -2.53 2.67 -5.47
CA GLN A 23 -2.77 2.44 -4.04
C GLN A 23 -3.50 3.63 -3.42
N ARG A 24 -4.75 3.46 -2.97
CA ARG A 24 -5.51 4.56 -2.35
C ARG A 24 -5.49 4.54 -0.83
N GLY A 25 -5.50 3.36 -0.20
CA GLY A 25 -5.52 3.21 1.25
C GLY A 25 -4.21 3.68 1.90
N PHE A 26 -4.31 4.32 3.07
CA PHE A 26 -3.20 4.80 3.90
C PHE A 26 -2.23 5.78 3.21
N MET A 27 -2.67 6.43 2.14
CA MET A 27 -1.87 7.41 1.40
C MET A 27 -2.40 8.82 1.62
N LYS A 28 -1.50 9.77 1.90
CA LYS A 28 -1.85 11.19 2.04
C LYS A 28 -2.54 11.71 0.78
N GLY A 29 -3.65 12.42 0.95
CA GLY A 29 -4.43 12.98 -0.16
C GLY A 29 -5.25 11.96 -0.96
N ARG A 30 -5.34 10.71 -0.49
CA ARG A 30 -6.18 9.66 -1.09
C ARG A 30 -7.19 9.17 -0.05
N SER A 31 -8.39 8.85 -0.50
CA SER A 31 -9.51 8.41 0.35
C SER A 31 -10.32 7.29 -0.32
N CYS A 32 -11.19 6.62 0.44
CA CYS A 32 -12.14 5.66 -0.11
C CYS A 32 -13.02 6.28 -1.20
N LEU A 33 -13.43 7.54 -1.03
CA LEU A 33 -14.18 8.27 -2.05
C LEU A 33 -13.38 8.44 -3.34
N THR A 34 -12.12 8.88 -3.25
CA THR A 34 -11.26 9.02 -4.45
C THR A 34 -10.99 7.68 -5.13
N ASN A 35 -10.97 6.59 -4.37
CA ASN A 35 -10.88 5.24 -4.93
C ASN A 35 -12.11 4.89 -5.75
N LEU A 36 -13.29 5.13 -5.19
CA LEU A 36 -14.57 4.86 -5.84
C LEU A 36 -14.74 5.67 -7.13
N ILE A 37 -14.43 6.97 -7.08
CA ILE A 37 -14.46 7.85 -8.26
C ILE A 37 -13.52 7.33 -9.35
N SER A 38 -12.27 7.00 -8.99
CA SER A 38 -11.29 6.48 -9.93
C SER A 38 -11.68 5.14 -10.55
N PHE A 39 -12.40 4.30 -9.80
CA PHE A 39 -12.93 3.04 -10.29
C PHE A 39 -14.08 3.26 -11.27
N TYR A 40 -15.07 4.09 -10.90
CA TYR A 40 -16.21 4.38 -11.78
C TYR A 40 -15.81 5.11 -13.06
N ASP A 41 -14.84 6.03 -13.02
CA ASP A 41 -14.30 6.65 -14.25
C ASP A 41 -13.78 5.58 -15.23
N LYS A 42 -13.09 4.55 -14.73
CA LYS A 42 -12.62 3.44 -15.56
C LYS A 42 -13.77 2.56 -16.06
N VAL A 43 -14.75 2.28 -15.20
CA VAL A 43 -15.93 1.48 -15.54
C VAL A 43 -16.73 2.15 -16.66
N THR A 44 -17.07 3.43 -16.49
CA THR A 44 -17.88 4.18 -17.45
C THR A 44 -17.22 4.24 -18.81
N ARG A 45 -15.90 4.49 -18.88
CA ARG A 45 -15.18 4.48 -20.16
C ARG A 45 -15.23 3.14 -20.88
N LEU A 46 -15.12 2.03 -20.16
CA LEU A 46 -15.21 0.70 -20.77
C LEU A 46 -16.63 0.41 -21.27
N VAL A 47 -17.65 0.89 -20.55
CA VAL A 47 -19.06 0.81 -20.97
C VAL A 47 -19.28 1.63 -22.24
N ASP A 48 -18.78 2.87 -22.30
CA ASP A 48 -18.87 3.74 -23.47
C ASP A 48 -18.18 3.15 -24.71
N GLU A 49 -17.13 2.36 -24.49
CA GLU A 49 -16.40 1.62 -25.54
C GLU A 49 -17.03 0.26 -25.88
N GLU A 50 -18.21 -0.06 -25.32
CA GLU A 50 -18.91 -1.36 -25.46
C GLU A 50 -18.03 -2.58 -25.09
N LYS A 51 -17.07 -2.39 -24.17
CA LYS A 51 -16.16 -3.45 -23.71
C LYS A 51 -16.71 -4.16 -22.48
N ALA A 52 -16.69 -5.49 -22.53
CA ALA A 52 -16.99 -6.32 -21.36
C ALA A 52 -15.95 -6.11 -20.25
N MET A 53 -16.41 -6.08 -19.00
CA MET A 53 -15.55 -5.95 -17.83
C MET A 53 -16.07 -6.79 -16.67
N ASN A 54 -15.14 -7.40 -15.93
CA ASN A 54 -15.40 -8.13 -14.69
C ASN A 54 -14.56 -7.54 -13.57
N VAL A 55 -15.09 -7.58 -12.34
CA VAL A 55 -14.41 -7.06 -11.15
C VAL A 55 -14.26 -8.19 -10.13
N VAL A 56 -13.05 -8.33 -9.61
CA VAL A 56 -12.74 -9.27 -8.53
C VAL A 56 -12.35 -8.47 -7.29
N TYR A 57 -13.11 -8.64 -6.22
CA TYR A 57 -12.79 -8.07 -4.91
C TYR A 57 -12.07 -9.14 -4.08
N LEU A 58 -10.90 -8.79 -3.57
CA LEU A 58 -10.09 -9.63 -2.70
C LEU A 58 -9.98 -8.96 -1.34
N ASP A 59 -10.15 -9.74 -0.28
CA ASP A 59 -9.99 -9.29 1.10
C ASP A 59 -9.18 -10.31 1.90
N PHE A 60 -8.30 -9.81 2.78
CA PHE A 60 -7.50 -10.65 3.66
C PHE A 60 -8.12 -10.62 5.06
N SER A 61 -8.62 -11.77 5.51
CA SER A 61 -9.10 -11.90 6.89
C SER A 61 -7.96 -11.61 7.87
N LYS A 62 -8.18 -10.69 8.82
CA LYS A 62 -7.22 -10.37 9.89
C LYS A 62 -5.80 -10.10 9.38
N ALA A 63 -5.66 -9.35 8.28
CA ALA A 63 -4.39 -9.15 7.59
C ALA A 63 -3.21 -8.82 8.53
N PHE A 64 -3.39 -7.91 9.49
CA PHE A 64 -2.33 -7.53 10.43
C PHE A 64 -1.98 -8.62 11.46
N ASP A 65 -2.92 -9.51 11.79
CA ASP A 65 -2.66 -10.62 12.72
C ASP A 65 -1.95 -11.81 12.03
N ILE A 66 -2.06 -11.92 10.70
CA ILE A 66 -1.57 -13.08 9.92
C ILE A 66 -0.25 -12.77 9.19
N ILE A 67 0.12 -11.51 9.02
CA ILE A 67 1.37 -11.14 8.34
C ILE A 67 2.58 -11.71 9.11
N SER A 68 3.39 -12.52 8.43
CA SER A 68 4.65 -13.01 9.00
C SER A 68 5.67 -11.87 9.15
N HIS A 69 6.19 -11.72 10.37
CA HIS A 69 7.18 -10.69 10.68
C HIS A 69 8.50 -10.90 9.94
N SER A 70 8.92 -12.14 9.70
CA SER A 70 10.13 -12.43 8.93
C SER A 70 9.97 -11.98 7.48
N ILE A 71 8.85 -12.31 6.84
CA ILE A 71 8.54 -11.91 5.46
C ILE A 71 8.43 -10.38 5.36
N LEU A 72 7.82 -9.72 6.34
CA LEU A 72 7.73 -8.26 6.37
C LEU A 72 9.14 -7.63 6.40
N LEU A 73 10.02 -8.10 7.29
CA LEU A 73 11.39 -7.59 7.40
C LEU A 73 12.21 -7.86 6.14
N GLU A 74 12.08 -9.04 5.53
CA GLU A 74 12.72 -9.37 4.25
C GLU A 74 12.28 -8.41 3.13
N LYS A 75 10.97 -8.12 3.04
CA LYS A 75 10.46 -7.16 2.05
C LYS A 75 10.98 -5.74 2.30
N LEU A 76 10.98 -5.28 3.55
CA LEU A 76 11.50 -3.95 3.88
C LEU A 76 13.00 -3.85 3.58
N THR A 77 13.77 -4.92 3.83
CA THR A 77 15.19 -5.01 3.47
C THR A 77 15.39 -4.97 1.96
N ALA A 78 14.61 -5.72 1.20
CA ALA A 78 14.65 -5.73 -0.26
C ALA A 78 14.29 -4.37 -0.88
N HIS A 79 13.49 -3.56 -0.18
CA HIS A 79 13.17 -2.18 -0.56
C HIS A 79 14.19 -1.15 -0.07
N GLY A 80 15.31 -1.57 0.53
CA GLY A 80 16.45 -0.71 0.85
C GLY A 80 16.29 0.14 2.11
N LEU A 81 15.41 -0.26 3.05
CA LEU A 81 15.38 0.38 4.37
C LEU A 81 16.67 0.08 5.14
N ASP A 82 17.16 1.06 5.90
CA ASP A 82 18.40 0.93 6.66
C ASP A 82 18.26 -0.01 7.87
N GLY A 83 19.40 -0.52 8.34
CA GLY A 83 19.47 -1.48 9.44
C GLY A 83 18.92 -0.95 10.77
N HIS A 84 19.01 0.34 11.06
CA HIS A 84 18.47 0.91 12.31
C HIS A 84 16.95 0.95 12.27
N THR A 85 16.38 1.38 11.13
CA THR A 85 14.93 1.35 10.93
C THR A 85 14.39 -0.09 10.98
N LEU A 86 15.04 -1.03 10.29
CA LEU A 86 14.66 -2.44 10.32
C LEU A 86 14.73 -3.05 11.73
N HIS A 87 15.79 -2.76 12.48
CA HIS A 87 15.95 -3.21 13.87
C HIS A 87 14.85 -2.66 14.77
N TRP A 88 14.44 -1.41 14.56
CA TRP A 88 13.33 -0.82 15.31
C TRP A 88 12.00 -1.49 14.96
N VAL A 89 11.70 -1.70 13.67
CA VAL A 89 10.48 -2.41 13.21
C VAL A 89 10.41 -3.81 13.81
N LYS A 90 11.54 -4.54 13.86
CA LYS A 90 11.63 -5.88 14.47
C LYS A 90 11.27 -5.90 15.97
N LYS A 91 11.38 -4.78 16.68
CA LYS A 91 11.01 -4.70 18.11
C LYS A 91 9.51 -4.42 18.34
N LEU A 92 8.79 -3.97 17.31
CA LEU A 92 7.34 -3.72 17.40
C LEU A 92 6.53 -4.89 16.88
N ALA A 93 7.10 -5.60 15.92
CA ALA A 93 6.54 -6.81 15.35
C ALA A 93 6.95 -8.00 16.23
#